data_AF-A0A1Q7MLQ9-F1
#
_entry.id   AF-A0A1Q7MLQ9-F1
#
_cell.length_a   1.000
_cell.length_b   1.000
_cell.length_c   1.000
_cell.angle_alpha   90.00
_cell.angle_beta   90.00
_cell.angle_gamma   90.00
#
_symmetry.space_group_name_H-M   'P 1'
#
loop_
_entity.id
_entity.type
_entity.pdbx_description
1 polymer ?
#
loop_
_entity_poly.entity_id
_entity_poly.type
_entity_poly.pdbx_seq_one_letter_code
_entity_poly.pdbx_strand_id
1 'polypeptide(L)'
;MTREVLARLRTRALRQQVWSRALDHLERGLVDLTMRWVDQVESGRLRRVLMEILAKLVRALDNGMVKALERGKRWAARSSDLAVRWGDTQSYRWRLEEAFQRFLGLGLGTAND
;
A
#
# COMPACT_ATOMS: atom_id res chain seq x y z
N MET A 1 7.13 -14.97 -14.61
CA MET A 1 6.85 -14.26 -13.34
C MET A 1 7.98 -14.61 -12.41
N THR A 2 8.70 -13.61 -11.91
CA THR A 2 9.90 -13.83 -11.08
C THR A 2 9.56 -13.68 -9.60
N ARG A 3 10.41 -14.26 -8.75
CA ARG A 3 10.37 -14.10 -7.29
C ARG A 3 10.37 -12.64 -6.86
N GLU A 4 11.12 -11.78 -7.54
CA GLU A 4 11.21 -10.35 -7.24
C GLU A 4 9.87 -9.62 -7.40
N VAL A 5 9.10 -9.96 -8.44
CA VAL A 5 7.78 -9.37 -8.68
C VAL A 5 6.83 -9.74 -7.53
N LEU A 6 6.83 -11.01 -7.12
CA LEU A 6 6.05 -11.50 -5.98
C LEU A 6 6.46 -10.78 -4.68
N ALA A 7 7.77 -10.64 -4.43
CA ALA A 7 8.31 -10.00 -3.25
C ALA A 7 7.88 -8.52 -3.15
N ARG A 8 8.02 -7.76 -4.25
CA ARG A 8 7.63 -6.33 -4.28
C ARG A 8 6.15 -6.15 -3.97
N LEU A 9 5.28 -6.96 -4.58
CA LEU A 9 3.83 -6.84 -4.33
C LEU A 9 3.48 -7.25 -2.90
N ARG A 10 4.09 -8.32 -2.38
CA ARG A 10 3.91 -8.74 -0.98
C ARG A 10 4.29 -7.63 -0.01
N THR A 11 5.46 -7.01 -0.17
CA THR A 11 5.91 -5.90 0.70
C THR A 11 4.91 -4.76 0.70
N ARG A 12 4.39 -4.38 -0.48
CA ARG A 12 3.37 -3.34 -0.59
C ARG A 12 2.06 -3.74 0.08
N ALA A 13 1.59 -4.97 -0.12
CA ALA A 13 0.39 -5.50 0.49
C ALA A 13 0.46 -5.59 2.02
N LEU A 14 1.62 -5.95 2.58
CA LEU A 14 1.85 -5.97 4.03
C LEU A 14 1.80 -4.56 4.64
N ARG A 15 2.49 -3.59 4.02
CA ARG A 15 2.50 -2.19 4.49
C ARG A 15 1.10 -1.59 4.57
N GLN A 16 0.22 -1.94 3.63
CA GLN A 16 -1.16 -1.46 3.60
C GLN A 16 -2.16 -2.36 4.34
N GLN A 17 -1.67 -3.39 5.07
CA GLN A 17 -2.51 -4.36 5.78
C GLN A 17 -3.51 -5.08 4.86
N VAL A 18 -3.21 -5.15 3.56
CA VAL A 18 -4.03 -5.80 2.54
C VAL A 18 -3.74 -7.29 2.48
N TRP A 19 -2.50 -7.71 2.78
CA TRP A 19 -2.06 -9.09 2.66
C TRP A 19 -2.96 -10.11 3.38
N SER A 20 -3.33 -9.84 4.63
CA SER A 20 -4.17 -10.71 5.44
C SER A 20 -5.67 -10.47 5.25
N ARG A 21 -6.07 -9.30 4.77
CA ARG A 21 -7.47 -8.92 4.56
C ARG A 21 -8.02 -9.39 3.22
N ALA A 22 -7.18 -9.36 2.18
CA ALA A 22 -7.58 -9.69 0.83
C ALA A 22 -7.32 -11.15 0.47
N LEU A 23 -6.30 -11.79 1.08
CA LEU A 23 -5.94 -13.17 0.75
C LEU A 23 -6.33 -14.15 1.86
N ASP A 24 -6.83 -15.32 1.45
CA ASP A 24 -7.04 -16.44 2.36
C ASP A 24 -5.71 -17.14 2.71
N HIS A 25 -5.77 -18.19 3.54
CA HIS A 25 -4.58 -18.92 3.98
C HIS A 25 -3.90 -19.71 2.87
N LEU A 26 -4.66 -20.23 1.89
CA LEU A 26 -4.13 -21.01 0.77
C LEU A 26 -3.43 -20.11 -0.24
N GLU A 27 -4.04 -18.98 -0.59
CA GLU A 27 -3.48 -17.98 -1.49
C GLU A 27 -2.14 -17.47 -0.94
N ARG A 28 -2.09 -17.15 0.36
CA ARG A 28 -0.84 -16.73 1.04
C ARG A 28 0.20 -17.84 1.03
N GLY A 29 -0.20 -19.06 1.39
CA GLY A 29 0.69 -20.22 1.38
C GLY A 29 1.30 -20.50 0.01
N LEU A 30 0.50 -20.38 -1.06
CA LEU A 30 0.96 -20.59 -2.43
C LEU A 30 2.00 -19.55 -2.85
N VAL A 31 1.77 -18.26 -2.55
CA VAL A 31 2.74 -17.21 -2.84
C VAL A 31 4.01 -17.42 -2.02
N ASP A 32 3.90 -17.78 -0.74
CA ASP A 32 5.03 -17.99 0.16
C ASP A 32 5.91 -19.16 -0.29
N LEU A 33 5.29 -20.29 -0.66
CA LEU A 33 6.00 -21.44 -1.21
C LEU A 33 6.68 -21.11 -2.53
N THR A 34 5.98 -20.39 -3.43
CA THR A 34 6.57 -19.96 -4.71
C THR A 34 7.77 -19.06 -4.46
N MET A 35 7.66 -18.08 -3.56
CA MET A 35 8.76 -17.19 -3.21
C MET A 35 9.94 -17.91 -2.52
N ARG A 36 9.70 -19.05 -1.87
CA ARG A 36 10.74 -19.80 -1.16
C ARG A 36 11.54 -20.70 -2.10
N TRP A 37 10.88 -21.31 -3.07
CA TRP A 37 11.45 -22.42 -3.86
C TRP A 37 11.56 -22.15 -5.36
N VAL A 38 10.95 -21.08 -5.87
CA VAL A 38 10.85 -20.83 -7.31
C VAL A 38 11.38 -19.43 -7.64
N ASP A 39 12.54 -19.36 -8.29
CA ASP A 39 13.09 -18.10 -8.77
C ASP A 39 12.30 -17.56 -9.98
N GLN A 40 11.92 -18.46 -10.89
CA GLN A 40 11.11 -18.13 -12.06
C GLN A 40 10.02 -19.19 -12.29
N VAL A 41 8.76 -18.75 -12.37
CA VAL A 41 7.62 -19.64 -12.58
C VAL A 41 7.54 -20.07 -14.04
N GLU A 42 7.91 -21.31 -14.35
CA GLU A 42 7.81 -21.88 -15.70
C GLU A 42 6.43 -22.48 -16.00
N SER A 43 5.79 -23.08 -15.00
CA SER A 43 4.46 -23.69 -15.15
C SER A 43 3.40 -22.64 -15.49
N GLY A 44 2.76 -22.81 -16.66
CA GLY A 44 1.66 -21.95 -17.10
C GLY A 44 0.46 -21.97 -16.16
N ARG A 45 0.14 -23.13 -15.58
CA ARG A 45 -0.96 -23.28 -14.61
C ARG A 45 -0.66 -22.54 -13.31
N LEU A 46 0.54 -22.72 -12.75
CA LEU A 46 0.95 -22.00 -11.53
C LEU A 46 0.98 -20.49 -11.76
N ARG A 47 1.51 -20.06 -12.91
CA ARG A 47 1.53 -18.66 -13.30
C ARG A 47 0.12 -18.06 -13.36
N ARG A 48 -0.84 -18.79 -13.94
CA ARG A 48 -2.24 -18.32 -14.01
C ARG A 48 -2.83 -18.10 -12.63
N VAL A 49 -2.72 -19.09 -11.74
CA VAL A 49 -3.24 -18.98 -10.36
C VAL A 49 -2.58 -17.82 -9.62
N LEU A 50 -1.26 -17.67 -9.73
CA LEU A 50 -0.56 -16.57 -9.09
C LEU A 50 -0.99 -15.21 -9.66
N MET A 51 -1.22 -15.09 -10.97
CA MET A 51 -1.74 -13.86 -11.57
C MET A 51 -3.12 -13.48 -11.03
N GLU A 52 -4.00 -14.45 -10.79
CA GLU A 52 -5.31 -14.21 -10.17
C GLU A 52 -5.17 -13.67 -8.74
N ILE A 53 -4.25 -14.24 -7.95
CA ILE A 53 -3.91 -13.75 -6.59
C ILE A 53 -3.33 -12.33 -6.65
N LEU A 54 -2.39 -12.07 -7.55
CA LEU A 54 -1.79 -10.74 -7.72
C LEU A 54 -2.85 -9.71 -8.15
N ALA A 55 -3.78 -10.07 -9.04
CA ALA A 55 -4.88 -9.19 -9.45
C ALA A 55 -5.80 -8.86 -8.27
N LYS A 56 -6.10 -9.83 -7.40
CA LYS A 56 -6.86 -9.62 -6.16
C LYS A 56 -6.15 -8.62 -5.23
N LEU A 57 -4.83 -8.75 -5.08
CA LEU A 57 -4.02 -7.82 -4.30
C LEU A 57 -4.00 -6.41 -4.90
N VAL A 58 -3.83 -6.26 -6.22
CA VAL A 58 -3.82 -4.96 -6.89
C VAL A 58 -5.15 -4.23 -6.67
N ARG A 59 -6.29 -4.90 -6.89
CA ARG A 59 -7.62 -4.33 -6.65
C ARG A 59 -7.80 -3.88 -5.21
N ALA A 60 -7.35 -4.68 -4.25
CA ALA A 60 -7.44 -4.35 -2.84
C ALA A 60 -6.50 -3.19 -2.45
N LEU A 61 -5.32 -3.11 -3.05
CA LEU A 61 -4.38 -2.00 -2.89
C LEU A 61 -4.89 -0.70 -3.50
N ASP A 62 -5.56 -0.73 -4.64
CA ASP A 62 -6.13 0.46 -5.27
C ASP A 62 -7.27 1.04 -4.41
N ASN A 63 -8.14 0.19 -3.88
CA ASN A 63 -9.14 0.61 -2.89
C ASN A 63 -8.49 1.16 -1.61
N GLY A 64 -7.35 0.59 -1.20
CA GLY A 64 -6.53 1.09 -0.11
C GLY A 64 -5.94 2.47 -0.39
N MET A 65 -5.49 2.73 -1.62
CA MET A 65 -4.92 4.00 -2.05
C MET A 65 -5.97 5.12 -2.05
N VAL A 66 -7.20 4.84 -2.50
CA VAL A 66 -8.31 5.81 -2.42
C VAL A 66 -8.57 6.20 -0.96
N LYS A 67 -8.69 5.21 -0.06
CA LYS A 67 -8.87 5.45 1.38
C LYS A 67 -7.66 6.15 1.99
N ALA A 68 -6.45 5.83 1.56
CA ALA A 68 -5.22 6.49 1.99
C ALA A 68 -5.25 7.98 1.59
N LEU A 69 -5.57 8.31 0.35
CA LEU A 69 -5.70 9.70 -0.11
C LEU A 69 -6.77 10.48 0.66
N GLU A 70 -7.93 9.87 0.92
CA GLU A 70 -8.98 10.51 1.73
C GLU A 70 -8.54 10.81 3.16
N ARG A 71 -7.81 9.87 3.80
CA ARG A 71 -7.20 10.10 5.12
C ARG A 71 -6.13 11.17 5.04
N GLY A 72 -5.29 11.12 4.01
CA GLY A 72 -4.23 12.07 3.73
C GLY A 72 -4.72 13.51 3.61
N LYS A 73 -5.79 13.73 2.83
CA LYS A 73 -6.47 15.02 2.72
C LYS A 73 -6.96 15.54 4.08
N ARG A 74 -7.60 14.67 4.87
CA ARG A 74 -8.08 15.02 6.22
C ARG A 74 -6.94 15.40 7.17
N TRP A 75 -5.85 14.66 7.16
CA TRP A 75 -4.68 14.95 7.99
C TRP A 75 -3.95 16.21 7.53
N ALA A 76 -3.72 16.36 6.23
CA ALA A 76 -3.07 17.55 5.67
C ALA A 76 -3.86 18.82 5.99
N ALA A 77 -5.20 18.76 5.92
CA ALA A 77 -6.07 19.85 6.34
C ALA A 77 -5.86 20.22 7.82
N ARG A 78 -5.86 19.24 8.72
CA ARG A 78 -5.68 19.46 10.17
C ARG A 78 -4.29 20.00 10.51
N SER A 79 -3.23 19.40 9.95
CA SER A 79 -1.84 19.83 10.19
C SER A 79 -1.61 21.26 9.71
N SER A 80 -2.16 21.58 8.54
CA SER A 80 -2.12 22.92 7.96
C SER A 80 -2.85 23.95 8.83
N ASP A 81 -4.07 23.65 9.29
CA ASP A 81 -4.82 24.54 10.19
C ASP A 81 -4.09 24.76 11.52
N LEU A 82 -3.45 23.72 12.07
CA LEU A 82 -2.68 23.81 13.31
C LEU A 82 -1.45 24.74 13.13
N ALA A 83 -0.70 24.58 12.05
CA ALA A 83 0.48 25.41 11.78
C ALA A 83 0.12 26.88 11.53
N VAL A 84 -1.00 27.15 10.84
CA VAL A 84 -1.53 28.51 10.68
C VAL A 84 -1.90 29.13 12.02
N ARG A 85 -2.54 28.37 12.92
CA ARG A 85 -2.86 28.83 14.29
C ARG A 85 -1.62 29.10 15.13
N TRP A 86 -0.48 28.47 14.81
CA TRP A 86 0.82 28.76 15.42
C TRP A 86 1.57 29.93 14.78
N GLY A 87 0.98 30.59 13.77
CA GLY A 87 1.50 31.81 13.17
C GLY A 87 2.14 31.63 11.80
N ASP A 88 2.27 30.41 11.28
CA ASP A 88 2.75 30.19 9.92
C ASP A 88 1.59 30.15 8.92
N THR A 89 1.25 31.32 8.39
CA THR A 89 0.20 31.45 7.37
C THR A 89 0.52 30.75 6.06
N GLN A 90 1.81 30.55 5.74
CA GLN A 90 2.23 29.87 4.50
C GLN A 90 1.92 28.37 4.54
N SER A 91 1.89 27.77 5.73
CA SER A 91 1.50 26.37 5.95
C SER A 91 0.08 26.03 5.51
N TYR A 92 -0.78 27.03 5.20
CA TYR A 92 -2.09 26.76 4.61
C TYR A 92 -1.97 25.94 3.31
N ARG A 93 -0.90 26.15 2.53
CA ARG A 93 -0.67 25.47 1.24
C ARG A 93 -0.47 23.97 1.36
N TRP A 94 0.04 23.47 2.49
CA TRP A 94 0.36 22.04 2.70
C TRP A 94 -0.85 21.14 2.46
N ARG A 95 -2.05 21.64 2.77
CA ARG A 95 -3.29 20.89 2.55
C ARG A 95 -3.60 20.63 1.08
N LEU A 96 -3.01 21.39 0.16
CA LEU A 96 -3.17 21.25 -1.29
C LEU A 96 -2.05 20.43 -1.92
N GLU A 97 -0.96 20.18 -1.19
CA GLU A 97 0.18 19.43 -1.69
C GLU A 97 -0.13 17.94 -1.76
N GLU A 98 -0.33 17.40 -2.97
CA GLU A 98 -0.65 15.98 -3.16
C GLU A 98 0.42 15.04 -2.57
N ALA A 99 1.69 15.42 -2.66
CA ALA A 99 2.80 14.65 -2.09
C ALA A 99 2.64 14.53 -0.56
N PHE A 100 2.29 15.63 0.11
CA PHE A 100 2.05 15.67 1.54
C PHE A 100 0.81 14.87 1.95
N GLN A 101 -0.30 15.01 1.21
CA GLN A 101 -1.50 14.19 1.41
C GLN A 101 -1.19 12.70 1.26
N ARG A 102 -0.46 12.29 0.22
CA ARG A 102 -0.07 10.88 0.01
C ARG A 102 0.81 10.38 1.15
N PHE A 103 1.80 11.18 1.55
CA PHE A 103 2.70 10.85 2.65
C PHE A 103 1.94 10.57 3.95
N LEU A 104 1.04 11.47 4.35
CA LEU A 104 0.19 11.30 5.53
C LEU A 104 -0.81 10.14 5.37
N GLY A 105 -1.42 10.01 4.19
CA GLY A 105 -2.41 8.99 3.89
C GLY A 105 -1.87 7.55 3.94
N LEU A 106 -0.60 7.38 3.57
CA LEU A 106 0.13 6.12 3.63
C LEU A 106 0.71 5.82 5.03
N GLY A 107 0.58 6.75 5.99
CA GLY A 107 1.15 6.59 7.33
C GLY A 107 2.68 6.70 7.37
N LEU A 108 3.30 7.30 6.36
CA LEU A 108 4.76 7.47 6.31
C LEU A 108 5.25 8.58 7.26
N GLY A 109 4.33 9.41 7.78
CA GLY A 109 4.60 10.44 8.78
C GLY A 109 4.27 10.04 10.22
N THR A 110 3.67 8.88 10.45
CA THR A 110 3.49 8.32 11.80
C THR A 110 4.67 7.40 12.07
N ALA A 111 5.81 7.98 12.40
CA ALA A 111 6.85 7.23 13.08
C ALA A 111 6.30 6.77 14.43
N ASN A 112 6.60 5.52 14.74
CA ASN A 112 6.33 4.82 15.99
C ASN A 112 6.69 5.72 17.19
N ASP A 113 5.67 6.13 17.95
CA ASP A 113 5.80 6.36 19.40
C ASP A 113 5.31 5.09 20.11
#